data_AF-A0A0R3UPG3-F1
#
_entry.id   AF-A0A0R3UPG3-F1
#
_cell.length_a   1.000
_cell.length_b   1.000
_cell.length_c   1.000
_cell.angle_alpha   90.00
_cell.angle_beta   90.00
_cell.angle_gamma   90.00
#
_symmetry.space_group_name_H-M   'P 1'
#
loop_
_entity.id
_entity.type
_entity.pdbx_description
1 polymer ?
#
loop_
_entity_poly.entity_id
_entity_poly.type
_entity_poly.pdbx_seq_one_letter_code
_entity_poly.pdbx_strand_id
1 'polypeptide(L)'
;MSFLPCLSDDLSDESKTKIESLLTNIKTNFSDALKKHRDVHASISKFKKSVDKTFVDDTSNVASYFTTDTNNVPSHNATFDPPPNSPLYKTADSMTEDELFSAVIIEELIRNGHGSVATKLAKEVGFSEEDIGLKQFREVGAMVVALKNGDLNPAKNWLAASAETLGPKAKQLEYVLAKLEFLMEVQKHANDPAGVIACLHKIVPYAPDFPADFEHVMGSLVFLGQSLENTPYSDLSLKSPTKGTDASASTGCAWDHFGSAGGVSLPLLPLVSLCDTEEDATAAAGAEGDMCPMEGEASPNAFVRAAHLFGTVACAQLSLSSIDPLRTAFASGLRVLPKLHKLQRAFAWLTNYAPGNSDGTHTLPISIDLDTLAHRHNIFHCPVIKEVSTMSNPPVRLNCGHAISRDAFNSLATSERRKIKCPYCPKDTNRDQVMTLYF
;
A
#
# COMPACT_ATOMS: atom_id res chain seq x y z
N MET A 1 42.75 33.91 -30.24
CA MET A 1 43.53 32.97 -31.07
C MET A 1 42.60 32.34 -32.06
N SER A 2 42.91 32.59 -33.32
CA SER A 2 42.24 32.24 -34.57
C SER A 2 42.18 30.73 -34.82
N PHE A 3 40.98 30.18 -34.93
CA PHE A 3 40.74 28.88 -35.58
C PHE A 3 39.45 28.98 -36.40
N LEU A 4 39.57 29.54 -37.60
CA LEU A 4 38.68 29.29 -38.74
C LEU A 4 39.27 30.00 -39.97
N PRO A 5 40.09 29.33 -40.78
CA PRO A 5 40.19 29.66 -42.18
C PRO A 5 39.77 28.46 -43.05
N CYS A 6 39.10 28.76 -44.16
CA CYS A 6 38.81 27.84 -45.27
C CYS A 6 37.50 27.00 -45.23
N LEU A 7 36.35 27.65 -45.08
CA LEU A 7 35.03 27.07 -45.46
C LEU A 7 34.06 28.12 -46.06
N SER A 8 34.52 29.32 -46.40
CA SER A 8 33.62 30.44 -46.73
C SER A 8 33.02 30.43 -48.13
N ASP A 9 33.59 29.68 -49.08
CA ASP A 9 33.33 29.95 -50.50
C ASP A 9 32.44 28.92 -51.24
N ASP A 10 31.98 27.85 -50.60
CA ASP A 10 31.12 26.82 -51.25
C ASP A 10 29.79 26.52 -50.53
N LEU A 11 29.41 27.32 -49.52
CA LEU A 11 28.12 27.16 -48.83
C LEU A 11 27.13 28.22 -49.33
N SER A 12 26.02 27.76 -49.95
CA SER A 12 24.87 28.60 -50.32
C SER A 12 24.44 29.48 -49.14
N ASP A 13 24.08 30.74 -49.42
CA ASP A 13 23.62 31.69 -48.40
C ASP A 13 22.40 31.16 -47.62
N GLU A 14 21.60 30.30 -48.23
CA GLU A 14 20.49 29.60 -47.58
C GLU A 14 20.97 28.57 -46.53
N SER A 15 22.10 27.92 -46.78
CA SER A 15 22.72 26.97 -45.83
C SER A 15 23.38 27.71 -44.67
N LYS A 16 24.04 28.85 -44.94
CA LYS A 16 24.65 29.70 -43.92
C LYS A 16 23.60 30.25 -42.96
N THR A 17 22.50 30.79 -43.48
CA THR A 17 21.38 31.30 -42.67
C THR A 17 20.68 30.21 -41.86
N LYS A 18 20.50 29.00 -42.40
CA LYS A 18 19.96 27.86 -41.64
C LYS A 18 20.88 27.46 -40.49
N ILE A 19 22.19 27.39 -40.72
CA ILE A 19 23.19 27.07 -39.69
C ILE A 19 23.21 28.14 -38.60
N GLU A 20 23.15 29.42 -38.95
CA GLU A 20 23.06 30.52 -37.98
C GLU A 20 21.77 30.47 -37.14
N SER A 21 20.63 30.12 -37.76
CA SER A 21 19.37 29.93 -37.03
C SER A 21 19.42 28.73 -36.08
N LEU A 22 20.07 27.63 -36.48
CA LEU A 22 20.26 26.46 -35.63
C LEU A 22 21.21 26.77 -34.47
N LEU A 23 22.30 27.50 -34.72
CA LEU A 23 23.26 27.90 -33.69
C LEU A 23 22.60 28.83 -32.66
N THR A 24 21.76 29.75 -33.11
CA THR A 24 21.01 30.64 -32.22
C THR A 24 19.97 29.87 -31.40
N ASN A 25 19.22 28.96 -32.02
CA ASN A 25 18.29 28.06 -31.31
C ASN A 25 18.98 27.15 -30.28
N ILE A 26 20.17 26.64 -30.58
CA ILE A 26 20.94 25.83 -29.61
C ILE A 26 21.39 26.71 -28.43
N LYS A 27 21.87 27.93 -28.70
CA LYS A 27 22.28 28.86 -27.63
C LYS A 27 21.12 29.27 -26.73
N THR A 28 19.95 29.56 -27.29
CA THR A 28 18.76 29.92 -26.51
C THR A 28 18.30 28.73 -25.66
N ASN A 29 18.18 27.54 -26.25
CA ASN A 29 17.80 26.33 -25.52
C ASN A 29 18.78 25.98 -24.39
N PHE A 30 20.08 26.14 -24.62
CA PHE A 30 21.09 25.90 -23.58
C PHE A 30 21.02 26.92 -22.45
N SER A 31 20.80 28.20 -22.78
CA SER A 31 20.59 29.26 -21.78
C SER A 31 19.33 29.02 -20.95
N ASP A 32 18.23 28.59 -21.57
CA ASP A 32 16.98 28.27 -20.89
C ASP A 32 17.12 27.03 -19.99
N ALA A 33 17.85 26.00 -20.44
CA ALA A 33 18.17 24.83 -19.63
C ALA A 33 19.02 25.19 -18.39
N LEU A 34 20.03 26.05 -18.56
CA LEU A 34 20.84 26.55 -17.44
C LEU A 34 20.01 27.37 -16.44
N LYS A 35 19.08 28.19 -16.94
CA LYS A 35 18.17 28.96 -16.09
C LYS A 35 17.26 28.03 -15.28
N LYS A 36 16.61 27.05 -15.92
CA LYS A 36 15.79 26.03 -15.26
C LYS A 36 16.60 25.26 -14.20
N HIS A 37 17.83 24.85 -14.52
CA HIS A 37 18.71 24.17 -13.57
C HIS A 37 19.02 25.05 -12.34
N ARG A 38 19.30 26.34 -12.55
CA ARG A 38 19.57 27.30 -11.45
C ARG A 38 18.34 27.49 -10.57
N ASP A 39 17.16 27.58 -11.16
CA ASP A 39 15.89 27.74 -10.43
C ASP A 39 15.54 26.50 -9.60
N VAL A 40 15.80 25.30 -10.14
CA VAL A 40 15.69 24.02 -9.40
C VAL A 40 16.69 23.99 -8.25
N HIS A 41 17.96 24.30 -8.49
CA HIS A 41 18.98 24.30 -7.45
C HIS A 41 18.69 25.31 -6.33
N ALA A 42 18.17 26.50 -6.67
CA ALA A 42 17.73 27.49 -5.69
C ALA A 42 16.55 26.97 -4.85
N SER A 43 15.58 26.29 -5.47
CA SER A 43 14.44 25.68 -4.78
C SER A 43 14.89 24.54 -3.85
N ILE A 44 15.79 23.65 -4.31
CA ILE A 44 16.38 22.58 -3.50
C ILE A 44 17.17 23.17 -2.31
N SER A 45 17.94 24.24 -2.52
CA SER A 45 18.70 24.88 -1.45
C SER A 45 17.80 25.53 -0.40
N LYS A 46 16.69 26.16 -0.82
CA LYS A 46 15.67 26.70 0.10
C LYS A 46 14.99 25.58 0.88
N PHE A 47 14.62 24.48 0.20
CA PHE A 47 14.04 23.31 0.84
C PHE A 47 15.01 22.71 1.87
N LYS A 48 16.29 22.52 1.52
CA LYS A 48 17.33 22.06 2.44
C LYS A 48 17.42 22.96 3.67
N LYS A 49 17.49 24.29 3.51
CA LYS A 49 17.48 25.23 4.64
C LYS A 49 16.21 25.15 5.48
N SER A 50 15.06 24.88 4.85
CA SER A 50 13.80 24.67 5.57
C SER A 50 13.86 23.38 6.38
N VAL A 51 14.36 22.28 5.82
CA VAL A 51 14.59 21.02 6.52
C VAL A 51 15.55 21.24 7.69
N ASP A 52 16.70 21.87 7.45
CA ASP A 52 17.68 22.20 8.48
C ASP A 52 17.09 23.11 9.57
N LYS A 53 16.12 23.99 9.26
CA LYS A 53 15.47 24.85 10.27
C LYS A 53 14.38 24.11 11.06
N THR A 54 13.65 23.20 10.42
CA THR A 54 12.52 22.47 11.02
C THR A 54 13.00 21.24 11.82
N PHE A 55 14.08 20.59 11.39
CA PHE A 55 14.67 19.41 12.04
C PHE A 55 15.88 19.75 12.94
N VAL A 56 15.91 20.97 13.49
CA VAL A 56 16.87 21.40 14.53
C VAL A 56 16.25 21.36 15.93
N ASP A 57 14.93 21.23 16.06
CA ASP A 57 14.30 21.10 17.37
C ASP A 57 14.66 19.75 18.00
N ASP A 58 15.25 19.82 19.19
CA ASP A 58 15.84 18.73 19.95
C ASP A 58 14.83 17.59 20.22
N THR A 59 14.75 16.63 19.29
CA THR A 59 13.89 15.44 19.39
C THR A 59 14.36 14.48 20.47
N SER A 60 15.44 14.79 21.21
CA SER A 60 15.93 13.99 22.32
C SER A 60 14.86 13.69 23.35
N ASN A 61 13.92 14.59 23.62
CA ASN A 61 12.81 14.35 24.56
C ASN A 61 11.81 13.31 24.05
N VAL A 62 11.57 13.28 22.74
CA VAL A 62 10.71 12.26 22.10
C VAL A 62 11.47 10.93 22.02
N ALA A 63 12.73 10.97 21.62
CA ALA A 63 13.60 9.80 21.60
C ALA A 63 13.74 9.19 23.00
N SER A 64 14.00 10.01 24.03
CA SER A 64 14.10 9.57 25.43
C SER A 64 12.80 8.95 25.91
N TYR A 65 11.64 9.50 25.55
CA TYR A 65 10.35 8.90 25.88
C TYR A 65 10.21 7.45 25.37
N PHE A 66 10.83 7.12 24.24
CA PHE A 66 10.86 5.76 23.70
C PHE A 66 12.07 4.93 24.14
N THR A 67 13.22 5.54 24.43
CA THR A 67 14.48 4.85 24.72
C THR A 67 14.80 4.70 26.21
N THR A 68 14.12 5.39 27.13
CA THR A 68 14.46 5.33 28.57
C THR A 68 14.32 3.94 29.20
N ASP A 69 13.54 3.04 28.59
CA ASP A 69 13.28 1.72 29.17
C ASP A 69 14.16 0.59 28.64
N THR A 70 14.99 0.78 27.59
CA THR A 70 15.80 -0.32 27.03
C THR A 70 16.88 -0.84 28.00
N ASN A 71 17.34 0.01 28.93
CA ASN A 71 18.39 -0.34 29.89
C ASN A 71 17.85 -0.91 31.21
N ASN A 72 16.53 -0.85 31.42
CA ASN A 72 15.89 -1.24 32.68
C ASN A 72 14.70 -2.20 32.48
N VAL A 73 14.65 -2.89 31.33
CA VAL A 73 13.76 -4.03 31.14
C VAL A 73 14.21 -5.10 32.13
N PRO A 74 13.40 -5.46 33.16
CA PRO A 74 13.60 -6.75 33.80
C PRO A 74 13.54 -7.77 32.68
N SER A 75 14.42 -8.77 32.68
CA SER A 75 14.45 -9.90 31.72
C SER A 75 13.14 -10.75 31.70
N HIS A 76 12.04 -10.19 32.18
CA HIS A 76 10.70 -10.72 32.35
C HIS A 76 9.60 -9.84 31.75
N ASN A 77 9.86 -8.99 30.75
CA ASN A 77 8.82 -8.60 29.79
C ASN A 77 8.53 -9.77 28.83
N ALA A 78 8.05 -10.87 29.40
CA ALA A 78 7.61 -12.09 28.74
C ALA A 78 6.15 -11.96 28.25
N THR A 79 5.78 -10.80 27.72
CA THR A 79 4.45 -10.57 27.10
C THR A 79 4.52 -10.49 25.58
N PHE A 80 5.72 -10.36 25.02
CA PHE A 80 5.96 -10.60 23.60
C PHE A 80 6.45 -12.03 23.45
N ASP A 81 5.50 -12.93 23.25
CA ASP A 81 5.79 -14.26 22.74
C ASP A 81 6.48 -14.14 21.37
N PRO A 82 7.36 -15.08 21.00
CA PRO A 82 8.04 -15.06 19.71
C PRO A 82 7.02 -14.98 18.56
N PRO A 83 7.30 -14.20 17.51
CA PRO A 83 6.41 -14.06 16.38
C PRO A 83 6.12 -15.43 15.74
N PRO A 84 4.95 -15.61 15.11
CA PRO A 84 4.61 -16.87 14.46
C PRO A 84 5.61 -17.20 13.34
N ASN A 85 6.07 -18.45 13.31
CA ASN A 85 7.01 -18.97 12.30
C ASN A 85 6.50 -18.69 10.87
N SER A 86 7.12 -17.74 10.19
CA SER A 86 6.86 -17.47 8.78
C SER A 86 7.73 -18.38 7.90
N PRO A 87 7.15 -19.07 6.89
CA PRO A 87 7.91 -19.95 6.01
C PRO A 87 8.81 -19.22 5.01
N LEU A 88 8.61 -17.92 4.82
CA LEU A 88 9.62 -16.99 4.30
C LEU A 88 10.18 -16.18 5.46
N TYR A 89 11.48 -15.89 5.43
CA TYR A 89 12.24 -15.51 6.61
C TYR A 89 12.29 -16.59 7.69
N LYS A 90 12.56 -17.85 7.32
CA LYS A 90 12.99 -18.91 8.26
C LYS A 90 14.13 -18.48 9.21
N THR A 91 14.71 -17.31 8.96
CA THR A 91 15.80 -16.68 9.66
C THR A 91 15.50 -15.30 10.23
N ALA A 92 14.34 -14.66 10.05
CA ALA A 92 14.09 -13.32 10.62
C ALA A 92 14.31 -13.29 12.13
N ASP A 93 13.87 -14.33 12.83
CA ASP A 93 14.04 -14.48 14.28
C ASP A 93 15.49 -14.78 14.69
N SER A 94 16.33 -15.17 13.73
CA SER A 94 17.77 -15.43 13.92
C SER A 94 18.68 -14.34 13.34
N MET A 95 18.10 -13.32 12.69
CA MET A 95 18.83 -12.22 12.07
C MET A 95 19.16 -11.16 13.12
N THR A 96 20.33 -10.56 12.97
CA THR A 96 20.67 -9.32 13.67
C THR A 96 19.80 -8.15 13.18
N GLU A 97 19.69 -7.08 13.97
CA GLU A 97 18.93 -5.89 13.57
C GLU A 97 19.40 -5.32 12.21
N ASP A 98 20.71 -5.33 11.96
CA ASP A 98 21.32 -4.85 10.72
C ASP A 98 20.98 -5.74 9.51
N GLU A 99 20.97 -7.06 9.70
CA GLU A 99 20.58 -8.03 8.67
C GLU A 99 19.10 -7.91 8.33
N LEU A 100 18.24 -7.75 9.34
CA LEU A 100 16.81 -7.57 9.16
C LEU A 100 16.52 -6.26 8.41
N PHE A 101 17.17 -5.16 8.81
CA PHE A 101 17.04 -3.87 8.13
C PHE A 101 17.50 -3.95 6.67
N SER A 102 18.61 -4.64 6.42
CA SER A 102 19.11 -4.87 5.07
C SER A 102 18.13 -5.70 4.23
N ALA A 103 17.52 -6.74 4.81
CA ALA A 103 16.50 -7.55 4.14
C ALA A 103 15.27 -6.73 3.74
N VAL A 104 14.82 -5.84 4.62
CA VAL A 104 13.71 -4.90 4.34
C VAL A 104 14.06 -3.97 3.16
N ILE A 105 15.28 -3.42 3.12
CA ILE A 105 15.72 -2.59 1.99
C ILE A 105 15.79 -3.40 0.69
N ILE A 106 16.34 -4.61 0.75
CA ILE A 106 16.45 -5.50 -0.41
C ILE A 106 15.06 -5.81 -0.97
N GLU A 107 14.10 -6.13 -0.11
CA GLU A 107 12.72 -6.39 -0.51
C GLU A 107 12.09 -5.17 -1.21
N GLU A 108 12.24 -3.98 -0.65
CA GLU A 108 11.72 -2.75 -1.27
C GLU A 108 12.36 -2.49 -2.63
N LEU A 109 13.68 -2.72 -2.77
CA LEU A 109 14.36 -2.64 -4.06
C LEU A 109 13.77 -3.64 -5.07
N ILE A 110 13.49 -4.88 -4.67
CA ILE A 110 12.87 -5.89 -5.54
C ILE A 110 11.48 -5.44 -5.98
N ARG A 111 10.65 -4.98 -5.03
CA ARG A 111 9.27 -4.53 -5.30
C ARG A 111 9.22 -3.35 -6.27
N ASN A 112 10.19 -2.44 -6.18
CA ASN A 112 10.32 -1.30 -7.09
C ASN A 112 11.03 -1.64 -8.41
N GLY A 113 11.38 -2.90 -8.66
CA GLY A 113 12.03 -3.34 -9.89
C GLY A 113 13.55 -3.09 -9.96
N HIS A 114 14.20 -2.73 -8.86
CA HIS A 114 15.64 -2.57 -8.77
C HIS A 114 16.37 -3.90 -8.48
N GLY A 115 15.97 -4.99 -9.16
CA GLY A 115 16.47 -6.34 -8.90
C GLY A 115 18.00 -6.47 -8.98
N SER A 116 18.65 -5.78 -9.92
CA SER A 116 20.11 -5.81 -10.05
C SER A 116 20.85 -5.18 -8.87
N VAL A 117 20.24 -4.19 -8.22
CA VAL A 117 20.79 -3.54 -7.02
C VAL A 117 20.52 -4.42 -5.81
N ALA A 118 19.29 -4.93 -5.71
CA ALA A 118 18.88 -5.87 -4.66
C ALA A 118 19.80 -7.09 -4.59
N THR A 119 20.13 -7.73 -5.73
CA THR A 119 21.03 -8.90 -5.76
C THR A 119 22.46 -8.56 -5.33
N LYS A 120 22.95 -7.34 -5.62
CA LYS A 120 24.28 -6.92 -5.17
C LYS A 120 24.31 -6.70 -3.66
N LEU A 121 23.33 -5.97 -3.14
CA LEU A 121 23.18 -5.72 -1.71
C LEU A 121 22.99 -7.02 -0.92
N ALA A 122 22.16 -7.94 -1.44
CA ALA A 122 22.00 -9.27 -0.86
C ALA A 122 23.33 -10.02 -0.73
N LYS A 123 24.16 -10.02 -1.79
CA LYS A 123 25.50 -10.66 -1.77
C LYS A 123 26.46 -10.01 -0.78
N GLU A 124 26.39 -8.69 -0.60
CA GLU A 124 27.22 -7.96 0.36
C GLU A 124 26.87 -8.29 1.81
N VAL A 125 25.58 -8.53 2.09
CA VAL A 125 25.08 -8.91 3.42
C VAL A 125 25.21 -10.43 3.67
N GLY A 126 25.43 -11.22 2.62
CA GLY A 126 25.61 -12.67 2.71
C GLY A 126 24.34 -13.50 2.40
N PHE A 127 23.31 -12.87 1.83
CA PHE A 127 22.10 -13.55 1.37
C PHE A 127 22.21 -14.08 -0.06
N SER A 128 21.57 -15.22 -0.30
CA SER A 128 21.34 -15.79 -1.63
C SER A 128 20.09 -15.19 -2.31
N GLU A 129 19.89 -15.49 -3.60
CA GLU A 129 18.69 -15.05 -4.32
C GLU A 129 17.43 -15.78 -3.84
N GLU A 130 17.60 -16.98 -3.27
CA GLU A 130 16.55 -17.79 -2.66
C GLU A 130 16.11 -17.22 -1.31
N ASP A 131 17.07 -16.74 -0.49
CA ASP A 131 16.79 -16.16 0.83
C ASP A 131 15.90 -14.92 0.74
N ILE A 132 16.07 -14.15 -0.34
CA ILE A 132 15.31 -12.92 -0.60
C ILE A 132 14.06 -13.16 -1.47
N GLY A 133 13.76 -14.41 -1.82
CA GLY A 133 12.57 -14.77 -2.61
C GLY A 133 12.52 -14.11 -3.99
N LEU A 134 13.67 -13.80 -4.60
CA LEU A 134 13.77 -12.95 -5.80
C LEU A 134 12.94 -13.50 -6.97
N LYS A 135 12.98 -14.82 -7.16
CA LYS A 135 12.25 -15.50 -8.23
C LYS A 135 10.73 -15.38 -8.03
N GLN A 136 10.27 -15.61 -6.81
CA GLN A 136 8.86 -15.55 -6.44
C GLN A 136 8.31 -14.12 -6.60
N PHE A 137 9.03 -13.11 -6.10
CA PHE A 137 8.65 -11.72 -6.31
C PHE A 137 8.62 -11.34 -7.80
N ARG A 138 9.57 -11.84 -8.60
CA ARG A 138 9.60 -11.62 -10.05
C ARG A 138 8.38 -12.21 -10.75
N GLU A 139 7.99 -13.43 -10.40
CA GLU A 139 6.81 -14.09 -10.96
C GLU A 139 5.53 -13.32 -10.63
N VAL A 140 5.33 -12.97 -9.35
CA VAL A 140 4.14 -12.23 -8.92
C VAL A 140 4.08 -10.88 -9.63
N GLY A 141 5.17 -10.12 -9.66
CA GLY A 141 5.06 -8.79 -10.24
C GLY A 141 5.04 -8.76 -11.76
N ALA A 142 5.57 -9.77 -12.45
CA ALA A 142 5.33 -9.92 -13.88
C ALA A 142 3.83 -10.07 -14.18
N MET A 143 3.13 -10.90 -13.40
CA MET A 143 1.67 -11.05 -13.48
C MET A 143 0.96 -9.73 -13.17
N VAL A 144 1.38 -9.04 -12.11
CA VAL A 144 0.74 -7.79 -11.70
C VAL A 144 0.92 -6.66 -12.71
N VAL A 145 2.12 -6.52 -13.30
CA VAL A 145 2.39 -5.55 -14.36
C VAL A 145 1.54 -5.86 -15.60
N ALA A 146 1.44 -7.13 -15.99
CA ALA A 146 0.60 -7.55 -17.11
C ALA A 146 -0.88 -7.18 -16.88
N LEU A 147 -1.42 -7.49 -15.69
CA LEU A 147 -2.79 -7.15 -15.32
C LEU A 147 -3.06 -5.63 -15.37
N LYS A 148 -2.14 -4.81 -14.84
CA LYS A 148 -2.26 -3.34 -14.89
C LYS A 148 -2.31 -2.80 -16.32
N ASN A 149 -1.64 -3.48 -17.25
CA ASN A 149 -1.61 -3.14 -18.66
C ASN A 149 -2.77 -3.76 -19.46
N GLY A 150 -3.70 -4.45 -18.79
CA GLY A 150 -4.87 -5.08 -19.41
C GLY A 150 -4.62 -6.47 -20.01
N ASP A 151 -3.44 -7.06 -19.79
CA ASP A 151 -3.18 -8.46 -20.17
C ASP A 151 -3.58 -9.42 -19.04
N LEU A 152 -4.68 -10.14 -19.27
CA LEU A 152 -5.25 -11.08 -18.31
C LEU A 152 -4.58 -12.46 -18.35
N ASN A 153 -3.75 -12.76 -19.36
CA ASN A 153 -3.26 -14.13 -19.57
C ASN A 153 -2.33 -14.63 -18.46
N PRO A 154 -1.35 -13.84 -17.96
CA PRO A 154 -0.49 -14.29 -16.85
C PRO A 154 -1.29 -14.63 -15.59
N ALA A 155 -2.34 -13.86 -15.29
CA ALA A 155 -3.20 -14.08 -14.15
C ALA A 155 -4.08 -15.34 -14.30
N LYS A 156 -4.61 -15.60 -15.49
CA LYS A 156 -5.33 -16.84 -15.81
C LYS A 156 -4.45 -18.06 -15.66
N ASN A 157 -3.24 -18.01 -16.20
CA ASN A 157 -2.29 -19.12 -16.14
C ASN A 157 -1.90 -19.42 -14.69
N TRP A 158 -1.64 -18.38 -13.90
CA TRP A 158 -1.34 -18.52 -12.48
C TRP A 158 -2.54 -19.07 -11.68
N LEU A 159 -3.76 -18.59 -11.95
CA LEU A 159 -4.97 -19.06 -11.29
C LEU A 159 -5.26 -20.53 -11.62
N ALA A 160 -5.09 -20.95 -12.88
CA ALA A 160 -5.26 -22.34 -13.29
C ALA A 160 -4.27 -23.28 -12.57
N ALA A 161 -3.04 -22.82 -12.32
CA ALA A 161 -2.04 -23.59 -11.58
C ALA A 161 -2.28 -23.59 -10.06
N SER A 162 -2.97 -22.57 -9.53
CA SER A 162 -3.10 -22.33 -8.09
C SER A 162 -4.50 -22.61 -7.51
N ALA A 163 -5.50 -22.88 -8.36
CA ALA A 163 -6.90 -22.98 -7.97
C ALA A 163 -7.15 -24.01 -6.86
N GLU A 164 -6.51 -25.19 -6.94
CA GLU A 164 -6.67 -26.24 -5.92
C GLU A 164 -6.20 -25.80 -4.54
N THR A 165 -5.11 -25.03 -4.48
CA THR A 165 -4.54 -24.53 -3.21
C THR A 165 -5.30 -23.33 -2.62
N LEU A 166 -6.03 -22.59 -3.45
CA LEU A 166 -6.72 -21.36 -3.05
C LEU A 166 -8.11 -21.60 -2.44
N GLY A 167 -8.72 -22.76 -2.70
CA GLY A 167 -10.05 -23.10 -2.22
C GLY A 167 -11.10 -22.05 -2.60
N PRO A 168 -11.87 -21.47 -1.65
CA PRO A 168 -12.94 -20.52 -1.97
C PRO A 168 -12.44 -19.21 -2.60
N LYS A 169 -11.18 -18.83 -2.37
CA LYS A 169 -10.59 -17.62 -2.98
C LYS A 169 -10.42 -17.74 -4.49
N ALA A 170 -10.29 -18.96 -5.03
CA ALA A 170 -10.19 -19.19 -6.46
C ALA A 170 -11.42 -18.64 -7.20
N LYS A 171 -12.62 -18.93 -6.68
CA LYS A 171 -13.89 -18.48 -7.27
C LYS A 171 -14.02 -16.94 -7.32
N GLN A 172 -13.49 -16.25 -6.31
CA GLN A 172 -13.44 -14.79 -6.29
C GLN A 172 -12.51 -14.24 -7.39
N LEU A 173 -11.35 -14.86 -7.58
CA LEU A 173 -10.40 -14.45 -8.61
C LEU A 173 -10.90 -14.76 -10.03
N GLU A 174 -11.57 -15.90 -10.21
CA GLU A 174 -12.26 -16.24 -11.46
C GLU A 174 -13.30 -15.19 -11.82
N TYR A 175 -14.14 -14.81 -10.84
CA TYR A 175 -15.14 -13.75 -11.02
C TYR A 175 -14.50 -12.42 -11.43
N VAL A 176 -13.40 -12.02 -10.78
CA VAL A 176 -12.69 -10.77 -11.12
C VAL A 176 -12.16 -10.80 -12.56
N LEU A 177 -11.60 -11.93 -13.02
CA LEU A 177 -11.17 -12.06 -14.41
C LEU A 177 -12.36 -12.03 -15.38
N ALA A 178 -13.45 -12.73 -15.07
CA ALA A 178 -14.67 -12.71 -15.85
C ALA A 178 -15.28 -11.30 -15.94
N LYS A 179 -15.25 -10.54 -14.83
CA LYS A 179 -15.67 -9.13 -14.79
C LYS A 179 -14.82 -8.26 -15.72
N LEU A 180 -13.49 -8.38 -15.66
CA LEU A 180 -12.61 -7.61 -16.55
C LEU A 180 -12.83 -7.96 -18.02
N GLU A 181 -12.97 -9.25 -18.36
CA GLU A 181 -13.29 -9.67 -19.73
C GLU A 181 -14.62 -9.13 -20.21
N PHE A 182 -15.64 -9.15 -19.35
CA PHE A 182 -16.95 -8.59 -19.63
C PHE A 182 -16.82 -7.09 -19.93
N LEU A 183 -16.16 -6.32 -19.06
CA LEU A 183 -15.96 -4.89 -19.23
C LEU A 183 -15.18 -4.57 -20.52
N MET A 184 -14.16 -5.38 -20.85
CA MET A 184 -13.36 -5.20 -22.06
C MET A 184 -14.16 -5.47 -23.33
N GLU A 185 -15.05 -6.47 -23.30
CA GLU A 185 -15.82 -6.88 -24.48
C GLU A 185 -17.05 -5.99 -24.66
N VAL A 186 -17.75 -5.61 -23.58
CA VAL A 186 -18.94 -4.76 -23.65
C VAL A 186 -18.65 -3.39 -24.24
N GLN A 187 -17.46 -2.84 -23.99
CA GLN A 187 -17.02 -1.58 -24.60
C GLN A 187 -16.86 -1.69 -26.12
N LYS A 188 -16.52 -2.86 -26.67
CA LYS A 188 -16.42 -3.08 -28.13
C LYS A 188 -17.79 -3.15 -28.79
N HIS A 189 -18.79 -3.63 -28.06
CA HIS A 189 -20.18 -3.79 -28.53
C HIS A 189 -21.10 -2.65 -28.08
N ALA A 190 -20.56 -1.46 -27.80
CA ALA A 190 -21.34 -0.35 -27.26
C ALA A 190 -22.58 0.04 -28.10
N ASN A 191 -22.53 -0.20 -29.42
CA ASN A 191 -23.62 0.07 -30.36
C ASN A 191 -24.44 -1.18 -30.76
N ASP A 192 -24.11 -2.35 -30.21
CA ASP A 192 -24.77 -3.63 -30.52
C ASP A 192 -25.35 -4.28 -29.26
N PRO A 193 -26.66 -4.08 -29.00
CA PRO A 193 -27.33 -4.70 -27.85
C PRO A 193 -27.26 -6.23 -27.83
N ALA A 194 -27.22 -6.89 -28.99
CA ALA A 194 -27.12 -8.35 -29.04
C ALA A 194 -25.71 -8.82 -28.60
N GLY A 195 -24.66 -8.13 -29.03
CA GLY A 195 -23.29 -8.32 -28.59
C GLY A 195 -23.13 -8.10 -27.08
N VAL A 196 -23.74 -7.05 -26.53
CA VAL A 196 -23.75 -6.79 -25.07
C VAL A 196 -24.40 -7.94 -24.31
N ILE A 197 -25.57 -8.41 -24.76
CA ILE A 197 -26.26 -9.54 -24.14
C ILE A 197 -25.42 -10.82 -24.21
N ALA A 198 -24.75 -11.08 -25.34
CA ALA A 198 -23.85 -12.22 -25.48
C ALA A 198 -22.68 -12.18 -24.48
N CYS A 199 -22.17 -10.99 -24.15
CA CYS A 199 -21.11 -10.81 -23.16
C CYS A 199 -21.56 -11.18 -21.75
N LEU A 200 -22.84 -10.98 -21.41
CA LEU A 200 -23.37 -11.26 -20.07
C LEU A 200 -23.23 -12.74 -19.69
N HIS A 201 -23.25 -13.67 -20.66
CA HIS A 201 -23.06 -15.09 -20.39
C HIS A 201 -21.76 -15.42 -19.64
N LYS A 202 -20.74 -14.55 -19.72
CA LYS A 202 -19.47 -14.73 -19.01
C LYS A 202 -19.55 -14.43 -17.52
N ILE A 203 -20.43 -13.51 -17.11
CA ILE A 203 -20.48 -13.00 -15.72
C ILE A 203 -21.73 -13.47 -14.95
N VAL A 204 -22.84 -13.75 -15.65
CA VAL A 204 -24.10 -14.25 -15.05
C VAL A 204 -23.93 -15.47 -14.14
N PRO A 205 -23.07 -16.49 -14.43
CA PRO A 205 -22.87 -17.63 -13.54
C PRO A 205 -22.40 -17.27 -12.12
N TYR A 206 -21.79 -16.10 -11.95
CA TYR A 206 -21.25 -15.61 -10.67
C TYR A 206 -22.22 -14.72 -9.89
N ALA A 207 -23.36 -14.32 -10.49
CA ALA A 207 -24.33 -13.43 -9.87
C ALA A 207 -24.90 -13.93 -8.51
N PRO A 208 -25.17 -15.24 -8.31
CA PRO A 208 -25.66 -15.73 -7.02
C PRO A 208 -24.63 -15.58 -5.89
N ASP A 209 -23.34 -15.63 -6.22
CA ASP A 209 -22.24 -15.56 -5.24
C ASP A 209 -21.80 -14.11 -4.96
N PHE A 210 -21.94 -13.21 -5.94
CA PHE A 210 -21.52 -11.81 -5.86
C PHE A 210 -22.63 -10.82 -6.29
N PRO A 211 -23.81 -10.82 -5.64
CA PRO A 211 -24.97 -10.08 -6.12
C PRO A 211 -24.76 -8.55 -6.12
N ALA A 212 -24.14 -8.00 -5.07
CA ALA A 212 -23.92 -6.55 -4.96
C ALA A 212 -22.94 -6.02 -6.02
N ASP A 213 -21.82 -6.73 -6.26
CA ASP A 213 -20.86 -6.31 -7.30
C ASP A 213 -21.43 -6.56 -8.70
N PHE A 214 -22.24 -7.60 -8.88
CA PHE A 214 -22.96 -7.84 -10.13
C PHE A 214 -23.93 -6.69 -10.45
N GLU A 215 -24.76 -6.28 -9.48
CA GLU A 215 -25.68 -5.13 -9.62
C GLU A 215 -24.91 -3.84 -9.95
N HIS A 216 -23.77 -3.60 -9.29
CA HIS A 216 -22.88 -2.47 -9.58
C HIS A 216 -22.37 -2.50 -11.03
N VAL A 217 -21.90 -3.66 -11.51
CA VAL A 217 -21.46 -3.84 -12.90
C VAL A 217 -22.61 -3.61 -13.88
N MET A 218 -23.81 -4.15 -13.59
CA MET A 218 -24.98 -3.96 -14.46
C MET A 218 -25.44 -2.49 -14.51
N GLY A 219 -25.40 -1.78 -13.38
CA GLY A 219 -25.71 -0.35 -13.32
C GLY A 219 -24.78 0.51 -14.18
N SER A 220 -23.51 0.12 -14.30
CA SER A 220 -22.54 0.83 -15.14
C SER A 220 -22.90 0.85 -16.64
N LEU A 221 -23.76 -0.07 -17.10
CA LEU A 221 -24.20 -0.14 -18.50
C LEU A 221 -25.04 1.06 -18.93
N VAL A 222 -25.57 1.85 -18.00
CA VAL A 222 -26.21 3.15 -18.30
C VAL A 222 -25.22 4.11 -18.97
N PHE A 223 -23.92 3.96 -18.69
CA PHE A 223 -22.83 4.76 -19.24
C PHE A 223 -22.09 4.05 -20.38
N LEU A 224 -22.71 3.06 -21.01
CA LEU A 224 -22.10 2.31 -22.11
C LEU A 224 -21.64 3.25 -23.24
N GLY A 225 -20.37 3.08 -23.67
CA GLY A 225 -19.75 3.94 -24.68
C GLY A 225 -19.25 5.29 -24.16
N GLN A 226 -19.41 5.58 -22.86
CA GLN A 226 -18.89 6.79 -22.21
C GLN A 226 -17.74 6.44 -21.24
N SER A 227 -17.01 7.47 -20.80
CA SER A 227 -15.96 7.29 -19.79
C SER A 227 -16.55 7.21 -18.40
N LEU A 228 -16.07 6.25 -17.59
CA LEU A 228 -16.54 6.05 -16.22
C LEU A 228 -15.80 6.91 -15.18
N GLU A 229 -14.75 7.66 -15.53
CA GLU A 229 -13.85 8.34 -14.58
C GLU A 229 -14.57 9.36 -13.67
N ASN A 230 -15.66 9.97 -14.15
CA ASN A 230 -16.44 10.97 -13.40
C ASN A 230 -17.85 10.46 -13.07
N THR A 231 -18.02 9.14 -12.93
CA THR A 231 -19.31 8.52 -12.60
C THR A 231 -19.20 7.74 -11.29
N PRO A 232 -20.32 7.33 -10.67
CA PRO A 232 -20.31 6.42 -9.51
C PRO A 232 -19.65 5.06 -9.79
N TYR A 233 -19.25 4.78 -11.03
CA TYR A 233 -18.64 3.54 -11.50
C TYR A 233 -17.16 3.73 -11.92
N SER A 234 -16.49 4.77 -11.42
CA SER A 234 -15.08 5.07 -11.73
C SER A 234 -14.13 3.91 -11.41
N ASP A 235 -14.48 3.11 -10.41
CA ASP A 235 -13.78 1.89 -9.99
C ASP A 235 -13.82 0.75 -11.02
N LEU A 236 -14.74 0.82 -12.00
CA LEU A 236 -14.87 -0.10 -13.13
C LEU A 236 -14.19 0.41 -14.41
N SER A 237 -13.57 1.59 -14.37
CA SER A 237 -12.84 2.15 -15.51
C SER A 237 -11.73 1.18 -15.99
N LEU A 238 -11.53 1.08 -17.30
CA LEU A 238 -10.49 0.26 -17.92
C LEU A 238 -9.26 1.09 -18.36
N LYS A 239 -9.28 2.41 -18.22
CA LYS A 239 -8.15 3.25 -18.62
C LYS A 239 -7.01 3.10 -17.62
N SER A 240 -5.79 2.83 -18.09
CA SER A 240 -4.59 2.85 -17.24
C SER A 240 -4.36 4.26 -16.67
N PRO A 241 -3.76 4.41 -15.48
CA PRO A 241 -3.57 5.72 -14.84
C PRO A 241 -2.63 6.68 -15.59
N THR A 242 -2.05 6.28 -16.73
CA THR A 242 -1.08 7.08 -17.48
C THR A 242 -1.21 6.86 -18.98
N LYS A 243 -2.18 7.54 -19.59
CA LYS A 243 -2.07 8.02 -20.99
C LYS A 243 -3.04 9.17 -21.25
N GLY A 244 -2.83 10.27 -20.55
CA GLY A 244 -3.33 11.57 -20.97
C GLY A 244 -2.45 12.11 -22.09
N THR A 245 -2.77 11.80 -23.34
CA THR A 245 -2.48 12.74 -24.42
C THR A 245 -3.45 13.89 -24.27
N ASP A 246 -3.01 14.94 -23.58
CA ASP A 246 -3.29 16.33 -23.93
C ASP A 246 -2.19 17.20 -23.31
N ALA A 247 -1.37 17.77 -24.18
CA ALA A 247 -0.28 18.65 -23.81
C ALA A 247 -0.84 20.03 -23.43
N SER A 248 -1.04 20.27 -22.14
CA SER A 248 -1.04 21.64 -21.61
C SER A 248 -0.56 21.67 -20.16
N ALA A 249 0.64 22.22 -20.00
CA ALA A 249 1.31 22.70 -18.79
C ALA A 249 0.54 22.65 -17.45
N SER A 250 0.96 21.75 -16.57
CA SER A 250 0.95 21.99 -15.11
C SER A 250 2.12 21.24 -14.48
N THR A 251 3.05 22.00 -13.91
CA THR A 251 4.23 21.51 -13.20
C THR A 251 3.80 20.98 -11.83
N GLY A 252 3.80 19.65 -11.68
CA GLY A 252 3.60 18.95 -10.40
C GLY A 252 4.45 17.69 -10.38
N CYS A 253 5.26 17.52 -9.34
CA CYS A 253 6.23 16.43 -9.18
C CYS A 253 5.56 15.05 -9.20
N ALA A 254 5.54 14.39 -10.37
CA ALA A 254 5.24 12.98 -10.49
C ALA A 254 6.56 12.21 -10.63
N TRP A 255 6.80 11.26 -9.71
CA TRP A 255 7.89 10.28 -9.79
C TRP A 255 7.56 9.22 -10.85
N ASP A 256 7.34 9.66 -12.08
CA ASP A 256 7.16 8.80 -13.24
C ASP A 256 8.36 9.05 -14.16
N HIS A 257 9.32 8.12 -14.14
CA HIS A 257 10.21 7.69 -15.24
C HIS A 257 11.48 7.05 -14.66
N PHE A 258 11.46 5.72 -14.49
CA PHE A 258 12.68 4.93 -14.64
C PHE A 258 12.35 3.59 -15.30
N GLY A 259 12.40 3.59 -16.63
CA GLY A 259 12.29 2.38 -17.44
C GLY A 259 13.66 1.81 -17.78
N SER A 260 13.68 0.48 -17.91
CA SER A 260 14.72 -0.37 -18.53
C SER A 260 15.82 -0.92 -17.62
N ALA A 261 15.57 -2.11 -17.06
CA ALA A 261 16.23 -3.37 -17.46
C ALA A 261 15.93 -4.46 -16.40
N GLY A 262 14.97 -5.35 -16.68
CA GLY A 262 14.76 -6.58 -15.89
C GLY A 262 14.08 -6.43 -14.52
N GLY A 263 13.48 -5.28 -14.24
CA GLY A 263 12.82 -4.94 -12.98
C GLY A 263 11.35 -5.31 -12.94
N VAL A 264 10.93 -5.97 -11.86
CA VAL A 264 9.54 -6.29 -11.60
C VAL A 264 8.92 -5.18 -10.74
N SER A 265 8.07 -4.35 -11.35
CA SER A 265 7.30 -3.32 -10.64
C SER A 265 6.07 -3.95 -9.99
N LEU A 266 6.23 -4.53 -8.80
CA LEU A 266 5.08 -4.84 -7.95
C LEU A 266 4.39 -3.52 -7.54
N PRO A 267 3.07 -3.52 -7.30
CA PRO A 267 2.38 -2.30 -6.91
C PRO A 267 2.99 -1.73 -5.63
N LEU A 268 3.26 -0.44 -5.68
CA LEU A 268 3.19 0.45 -4.55
C LEU A 268 1.80 0.29 -3.94
N LEU A 269 1.68 -0.48 -2.87
CA LEU A 269 0.48 -0.51 -2.04
C LEU A 269 0.47 0.82 -1.27
N PRO A 270 -0.53 1.68 -1.51
CA PRO A 270 -1.63 1.71 -0.54
C PRO A 270 -3.05 1.96 -1.14
N LEU A 271 -4.03 1.38 -0.41
CA LEU A 271 -5.48 1.64 -0.32
C LEU A 271 -6.37 1.42 -1.57
N VAL A 272 -7.57 0.84 -1.50
CA VAL A 272 -8.64 0.97 -0.49
C VAL A 272 -9.42 -0.35 -0.29
N SER A 273 -9.89 -0.52 0.95
CA SER A 273 -10.88 -1.48 1.45
C SER A 273 -12.12 -1.62 0.54
N LEU A 274 -12.55 -2.86 0.30
CA LEU A 274 -13.94 -3.16 -0.06
C LEU A 274 -14.51 -4.02 1.07
N CYS A 275 -15.08 -3.34 2.06
CA CYS A 275 -16.18 -3.81 2.92
C CYS A 275 -16.40 -2.73 3.99
N ASP A 276 -17.03 -1.61 3.61
CA ASP A 276 -17.76 -0.81 4.58
C ASP A 276 -19.24 -1.14 4.38
N THR A 277 -19.80 -1.90 5.31
CA THR A 277 -21.24 -1.97 5.52
C THR A 277 -21.68 -0.63 6.10
N GLU A 278 -22.64 -0.01 5.45
CA GLU A 278 -23.36 1.17 5.92
C GLU A 278 -23.82 0.99 7.37
N GLU A 279 -23.39 1.87 8.27
CA GLU A 279 -24.16 2.35 9.43
C GLU A 279 -23.39 3.52 10.09
N ASP A 280 -24.14 4.55 10.50
CA ASP A 280 -23.74 5.77 11.22
C ASP A 280 -23.15 6.96 10.44
N ALA A 281 -24.02 7.58 9.63
CA ALA A 281 -23.97 9.00 9.36
C ALA A 281 -24.95 9.77 10.27
N THR A 282 -24.53 10.13 11.50
CA THR A 282 -25.11 11.28 12.20
C THR A 282 -24.07 12.06 13.03
N ALA A 283 -24.08 13.39 12.80
CA ALA A 283 -23.66 14.47 13.69
C ALA A 283 -22.16 14.71 13.96
N ALA A 284 -21.60 15.73 13.29
CA ALA A 284 -21.00 16.89 13.96
C ALA A 284 -20.73 18.02 12.95
N ALA A 285 -21.62 19.00 12.90
CA ALA A 285 -21.36 20.29 12.32
C ALA A 285 -20.59 21.16 13.34
N GLY A 286 -19.52 21.83 12.91
CA GLY A 286 -18.96 22.95 13.68
C GLY A 286 -17.49 23.27 13.41
N ALA A 287 -17.28 24.51 12.96
CA ALA A 287 -16.07 25.33 13.02
C ALA A 287 -15.12 25.33 11.82
N GLU A 288 -14.93 26.56 11.35
CA GLU A 288 -14.25 27.06 10.17
C GLU A 288 -12.73 26.96 10.28
N GLY A 289 -12.08 26.75 9.12
CA GLY A 289 -10.64 26.83 8.94
C GLY A 289 -10.31 26.61 7.47
N ASP A 290 -10.14 27.72 6.75
CA ASP A 290 -9.79 27.79 5.33
C ASP A 290 -8.53 26.98 5.03
N MET A 291 -8.72 25.76 4.49
CA MET A 291 -7.67 24.90 3.96
C MET A 291 -8.21 24.37 2.63
N CYS A 292 -7.50 24.69 1.54
CA CYS A 292 -7.82 24.24 0.19
C CYS A 292 -8.18 22.74 0.18
N PRO A 293 -9.25 22.32 -0.53
CA PRO A 293 -9.56 20.90 -0.66
C PRO A 293 -8.40 20.20 -1.35
N MET A 294 -7.84 19.17 -0.72
CA MET A 294 -7.00 18.20 -1.41
C MET A 294 -7.82 17.64 -2.56
N GLU A 295 -7.32 17.81 -3.78
CA GLU A 295 -7.89 17.24 -5.00
C GLU A 295 -8.14 15.74 -4.77
N GLY A 296 -9.36 15.28 -5.08
CA GLY A 296 -9.82 13.93 -4.76
C GLY A 296 -8.87 12.86 -5.29
N GLU A 297 -8.45 11.96 -4.41
CA GLU A 297 -7.74 10.75 -4.80
C GLU A 297 -8.57 10.00 -5.86
N ALA A 298 -8.07 9.97 -7.09
CA ALA A 298 -8.72 9.23 -8.17
C ALA A 298 -8.78 7.75 -7.77
N SER A 299 -10.01 7.23 -7.60
CA SER A 299 -10.23 5.82 -7.29
C SER A 299 -9.52 4.93 -8.30
N PRO A 300 -8.77 3.90 -7.87
CA PRO A 300 -8.02 3.05 -8.78
C PRO A 300 -8.97 2.34 -9.75
N ASN A 301 -8.56 2.29 -11.02
CA ASN A 301 -9.32 1.63 -12.08
C ASN A 301 -9.44 0.10 -11.86
N ALA A 302 -10.27 -0.57 -12.66
CA ALA A 302 -10.56 -2.00 -12.50
C ALA A 302 -9.32 -2.89 -12.65
N PHE A 303 -8.42 -2.58 -13.59
CA PHE A 303 -7.18 -3.34 -13.81
C PHE A 303 -6.23 -3.23 -12.62
N VAL A 304 -6.08 -2.03 -12.05
CA VAL A 304 -5.22 -1.77 -10.89
C VAL A 304 -5.75 -2.50 -9.65
N ARG A 305 -7.07 -2.48 -9.44
CA ARG A 305 -7.72 -3.21 -8.33
C ARG A 305 -7.55 -4.72 -8.47
N ALA A 306 -7.74 -5.26 -9.67
CA ALA A 306 -7.52 -6.70 -9.93
C ALA A 306 -6.04 -7.08 -9.76
N ALA A 307 -5.13 -6.30 -10.32
CA ALA A 307 -3.69 -6.44 -10.14
C ALA A 307 -3.28 -6.49 -8.67
N HIS A 308 -3.84 -5.60 -7.85
CA HIS A 308 -3.63 -5.59 -6.41
C HIS A 308 -4.15 -6.87 -5.74
N LEU A 309 -5.39 -7.27 -6.02
CA LEU A 309 -5.98 -8.47 -5.44
C LEU A 309 -5.16 -9.74 -5.79
N PHE A 310 -4.81 -9.91 -7.07
CA PHE A 310 -3.98 -11.02 -7.52
C PHE A 310 -2.59 -11.00 -6.89
N GLY A 311 -1.95 -9.83 -6.81
CA GLY A 311 -0.67 -9.66 -6.14
C GLY A 311 -0.71 -10.07 -4.67
N THR A 312 -1.71 -9.61 -3.93
CA THR A 312 -1.88 -9.93 -2.50
C THR A 312 -2.12 -11.42 -2.27
N VAL A 313 -3.00 -12.04 -3.07
CA VAL A 313 -3.29 -13.47 -2.92
C VAL A 313 -2.08 -14.32 -3.32
N ALA A 314 -1.38 -13.95 -4.40
CA ALA A 314 -0.18 -14.66 -4.84
C ALA A 314 0.98 -14.52 -3.85
N CYS A 315 1.20 -13.33 -3.27
CA CYS A 315 2.16 -13.15 -2.19
C CYS A 315 1.80 -14.06 -1.01
N ALA A 316 0.54 -14.06 -0.55
CA ALA A 316 0.11 -14.90 0.56
C ALA A 316 0.31 -16.40 0.28
N GLN A 317 0.01 -16.87 -0.93
CA GLN A 317 0.21 -18.27 -1.31
C GLN A 317 1.68 -18.66 -1.37
N LEU A 318 2.53 -17.74 -1.82
CA LEU A 318 3.99 -17.92 -1.85
C LEU A 318 4.65 -17.61 -0.50
N SER A 319 3.86 -17.27 0.53
CA SER A 319 4.28 -16.82 1.86
C SER A 319 5.09 -15.52 1.89
N LEU A 320 5.09 -14.76 0.79
CA LEU A 320 5.74 -13.46 0.71
C LEU A 320 4.97 -12.45 1.55
N SER A 321 5.66 -11.45 2.06
CA SER A 321 5.01 -10.26 2.62
C SER A 321 4.06 -9.68 1.55
N SER A 322 2.80 -9.48 1.92
CA SER A 322 1.84 -8.83 1.03
C SER A 322 2.07 -7.32 0.97
N ILE A 323 2.57 -6.73 2.07
CA ILE A 323 2.76 -5.29 2.28
C ILE A 323 4.26 -5.00 2.40
N ASP A 324 4.72 -3.89 1.83
CA ASP A 324 6.08 -3.39 2.07
C ASP A 324 6.20 -2.77 3.47
N PRO A 325 7.00 -3.36 4.38
CA PRO A 325 7.19 -2.83 5.73
C PRO A 325 7.86 -1.45 5.72
N LEU A 326 8.79 -1.16 4.81
CA LEU A 326 9.53 0.11 4.81
C LEU A 326 8.61 1.27 4.44
N ARG A 327 7.86 1.14 3.35
CA ARG A 327 6.87 2.13 2.94
C ARG A 327 5.75 2.29 3.95
N THR A 328 5.31 1.20 4.59
CA THR A 328 4.28 1.28 5.63
C THR A 328 4.78 2.07 6.83
N ALA A 329 6.01 1.79 7.30
CA ALA A 329 6.64 2.54 8.37
C ALA A 329 6.85 4.00 8.00
N PHE A 330 7.32 4.27 6.78
CA PHE A 330 7.53 5.62 6.27
C PHE A 330 6.22 6.41 6.17
N ALA A 331 5.18 5.84 5.55
CA ALA A 331 3.86 6.47 5.41
C ALA A 331 3.20 6.74 6.77
N SER A 332 3.28 5.77 7.69
CA SER A 332 2.83 5.94 9.07
C SER A 332 3.62 7.07 9.75
N GLY A 333 4.95 7.09 9.57
CA GLY A 333 5.83 8.14 10.06
C GLY A 333 5.43 9.53 9.56
N LEU A 334 5.02 9.68 8.29
CA LEU A 334 4.54 10.96 7.75
C LEU A 334 3.26 11.46 8.43
N ARG A 335 2.41 10.55 8.94
CA ARG A 335 1.21 10.92 9.74
C ARG A 335 1.56 11.22 11.19
N VAL A 336 2.53 10.50 11.75
CA VAL A 336 2.90 10.53 13.17
C VAL A 336 3.85 11.69 13.49
N LEU A 337 4.93 11.85 12.73
CA LEU A 337 6.02 12.80 13.01
C LEU A 337 5.54 14.26 13.15
N PRO A 338 4.65 14.80 12.28
CA PRO A 338 4.15 16.16 12.44
C PRO A 338 3.36 16.36 13.74
N LYS A 339 2.62 15.33 14.18
CA LYS A 339 1.88 15.36 15.46
C LYS A 339 2.87 15.30 16.63
N LEU A 340 3.83 14.37 16.60
CA LEU A 340 4.87 14.28 17.64
C LEU A 340 5.66 15.57 17.80
N HIS A 341 6.05 16.20 16.69
CA HIS A 341 6.77 17.46 16.73
C HIS A 341 5.97 18.59 17.38
N LYS A 342 4.67 18.74 17.03
CA LYS A 342 3.79 19.73 17.68
C LYS A 342 3.68 19.51 19.20
N LEU A 343 3.81 18.27 19.65
CA LEU A 343 3.57 17.85 21.02
C LEU A 343 4.86 17.57 21.80
N GLN A 344 6.01 17.83 21.21
CA GLN A 344 7.35 17.58 21.77
C GLN A 344 7.53 18.22 23.16
N ARG A 345 6.97 19.42 23.38
CA ARG A 345 6.98 20.09 24.69
C ARG A 345 6.07 19.41 25.73
N ALA A 346 4.95 18.86 25.29
CA ALA A 346 4.04 18.09 26.16
C ALA A 346 4.66 16.75 26.54
N PHE A 347 5.33 16.06 25.61
CA PHE A 347 6.10 14.85 25.90
C PHE A 347 7.19 15.11 26.94
N ALA A 348 7.99 16.17 26.78
CA ALA A 348 9.02 16.55 27.76
C ALA A 348 8.44 16.84 29.16
N TRP A 349 7.20 17.34 29.24
CA TRP A 349 6.51 17.52 30.51
C TRP A 349 6.00 16.19 31.06
N LEU A 350 5.41 15.33 30.23
CA LEU A 350 4.90 14.00 30.61
C LEU A 350 5.99 13.09 31.16
N THR A 351 7.21 13.11 30.62
CA THR A 351 8.35 12.35 31.18
C THR A 351 8.64 12.69 32.64
N ASN A 352 8.33 13.91 33.09
CA ASN A 352 8.53 14.31 34.49
C ASN A 352 7.44 13.79 35.45
N TYR A 353 6.23 13.49 34.95
CA TYR A 353 5.09 13.03 35.75
C TYR A 353 4.84 11.53 35.64
N ALA A 354 5.29 10.91 34.55
CA ALA A 354 5.34 9.47 34.34
C ALA A 354 6.80 9.03 34.14
N PRO A 355 7.65 9.05 35.19
CA PRO A 355 9.00 8.50 35.12
C PRO A 355 8.88 6.98 34.97
N GLY A 356 8.85 6.53 33.71
CA GLY A 356 8.53 5.17 33.33
C GLY A 356 7.03 5.00 33.10
N ASN A 357 6.68 4.56 31.89
CA ASN A 357 5.47 3.77 31.73
C ASN A 357 5.65 2.55 32.64
N SER A 358 5.14 2.61 33.87
CA SER A 358 5.31 1.57 34.89
C SER A 358 4.70 0.22 34.49
N ASP A 359 4.11 0.13 33.30
CA ASP A 359 3.47 -1.04 32.70
C ASP A 359 4.13 -1.48 31.37
N GLY A 360 5.26 -0.86 30.96
CA GLY A 360 5.99 -1.22 29.74
C GLY A 360 5.23 -0.98 28.42
N THR A 361 4.13 -0.23 28.46
CA THR A 361 3.27 -0.01 27.30
C THR A 361 3.85 1.09 26.40
N HIS A 362 4.58 0.74 25.34
CA HIS A 362 5.09 1.66 24.30
C HIS A 362 3.95 2.30 23.47
N THR A 363 3.03 3.00 24.12
CA THR A 363 1.84 3.60 23.52
C THR A 363 2.00 5.12 23.43
N LEU A 364 1.47 5.69 22.36
CA LEU A 364 1.39 7.14 22.22
C LEU A 364 0.27 7.66 23.15
N PRO A 365 0.48 8.77 23.87
CA PRO A 365 -0.56 9.40 24.71
C PRO A 365 -1.70 10.01 23.88
N ILE A 366 -1.64 9.91 22.55
CA ILE A 366 -2.53 10.57 21.60
C ILE A 366 -2.87 9.57 20.50
N SER A 367 -4.15 9.46 20.18
CA SER A 367 -4.62 8.66 19.06
C SER A 367 -4.18 9.26 17.72
N ILE A 368 -3.65 8.41 16.85
CA ILE A 368 -3.27 8.78 15.49
C ILE A 368 -3.94 7.79 14.55
N ASP A 369 -4.85 8.31 13.73
CA ASP A 369 -5.47 7.53 12.67
C ASP A 369 -4.41 7.22 11.61
N LEU A 370 -4.01 5.95 11.56
CA LEU A 370 -3.13 5.43 10.54
C LEU A 370 -3.96 4.84 9.40
N ASP A 371 -3.32 4.56 8.27
CA ASP A 371 -3.98 3.88 7.18
C ASP A 371 -4.33 2.43 7.61
N THR A 372 -5.44 1.87 7.11
CA THR A 372 -5.91 0.51 7.47
C THR A 372 -4.83 -0.56 7.31
N LEU A 373 -3.95 -0.42 6.33
CA LEU A 373 -2.82 -1.32 6.06
C LEU A 373 -1.72 -1.29 7.15
N ALA A 374 -1.60 -0.18 7.87
CA ALA A 374 -0.63 -0.01 8.94
C ALA A 374 -1.15 -0.53 10.30
N HIS A 375 -2.46 -0.80 10.40
CA HIS A 375 -3.04 -1.42 11.59
C HIS A 375 -2.66 -2.91 11.63
N ARG A 376 -1.47 -3.19 12.17
CA ARG A 376 -1.17 -4.52 12.68
C ARG A 376 -1.64 -4.57 14.11
N HIS A 377 -2.77 -5.21 14.34
CA HIS A 377 -3.27 -5.48 15.69
C HIS A 377 -2.44 -6.61 16.30
N ASN A 378 -1.16 -6.35 16.60
CA ASN A 378 -0.32 -7.25 17.39
C ASN A 378 -0.71 -7.28 18.87
N ILE A 379 -1.59 -6.37 19.29
CA ILE A 379 -2.05 -6.20 20.66
C ILE A 379 -3.57 -6.16 20.63
N PHE A 380 -4.19 -7.16 21.26
CA PHE A 380 -5.62 -7.17 21.51
C PHE A 380 -5.86 -6.91 22.99
N HIS A 381 -6.54 -5.82 23.32
CA HIS A 381 -7.02 -5.58 24.67
C HIS A 381 -8.37 -6.24 24.85
N CYS A 382 -8.48 -7.17 25.80
CA CYS A 382 -9.77 -7.77 26.08
C CYS A 382 -10.68 -6.78 26.83
N PRO A 383 -11.88 -6.47 26.31
CA PRO A 383 -12.82 -5.56 26.97
C PRO A 383 -13.36 -6.07 28.32
N VAL A 384 -13.38 -7.39 28.52
CA VAL A 384 -14.00 -8.03 29.69
C VAL A 384 -13.02 -8.07 30.86
N ILE A 385 -11.82 -8.62 30.62
CA ILE A 385 -10.78 -8.74 31.65
C ILE A 385 -9.87 -7.50 31.72
N LYS A 386 -9.93 -6.60 30.72
CA LYS A 386 -9.13 -5.37 30.62
C LYS A 386 -7.62 -5.61 30.58
N GLU A 387 -7.22 -6.80 30.13
CA GLU A 387 -5.83 -7.20 29.96
C GLU A 387 -5.50 -7.39 28.48
N VAL A 388 -4.22 -7.25 28.14
CA VAL A 388 -3.68 -7.56 26.81
C VAL A 388 -3.63 -9.08 26.62
N SER A 389 -4.11 -9.56 25.49
CA SER A 389 -4.02 -10.98 25.12
C SER A 389 -2.57 -11.41 24.82
N THR A 390 -2.23 -12.63 25.24
CA THR A 390 -0.93 -13.31 25.05
C THR A 390 -1.12 -14.62 24.25
N MET A 391 -0.06 -15.37 23.91
CA MET A 391 -0.24 -16.71 23.31
C MET A 391 -0.90 -17.70 24.27
N SER A 392 -0.71 -17.54 25.58
CA SER A 392 -1.39 -18.35 26.59
C SER A 392 -2.86 -17.97 26.76
N ASN A 393 -3.20 -16.69 26.58
CA ASN A 393 -4.56 -16.16 26.63
C ASN A 393 -4.95 -15.46 25.32
N PRO A 394 -5.05 -16.23 24.21
CA PRO A 394 -5.23 -15.64 22.89
C PRO A 394 -6.63 -15.03 22.75
N PRO A 395 -6.78 -14.04 21.85
CA PRO A 395 -8.09 -13.55 21.48
C PRO A 395 -8.90 -14.67 20.81
N VAL A 396 -10.20 -14.67 21.07
CA VAL A 396 -11.14 -15.61 20.50
C VAL A 396 -12.31 -14.86 19.89
N ARG A 397 -12.68 -15.24 18.68
CA ARG A 397 -13.82 -14.71 17.95
C ARG A 397 -15.08 -15.51 18.30
N LEU A 398 -16.11 -14.79 18.71
CA LEU A 398 -17.46 -15.30 18.91
C LEU A 398 -18.18 -15.49 17.57
N ASN A 399 -19.29 -16.24 17.55
CA ASN A 399 -20.03 -16.50 16.31
C ASN A 399 -20.62 -15.22 15.68
N CYS A 400 -20.79 -14.16 16.49
CA CYS A 400 -21.26 -12.86 16.06
C CYS A 400 -20.18 -11.98 15.41
N GLY A 401 -18.91 -12.39 15.45
CA GLY A 401 -17.79 -11.63 14.91
C GLY A 401 -16.97 -10.85 15.95
N HIS A 402 -17.54 -10.54 17.12
CA HIS A 402 -16.80 -9.86 18.19
C HIS A 402 -15.72 -10.75 18.81
N ALA A 403 -14.65 -10.13 19.29
CA ALA A 403 -13.53 -10.80 19.95
C ALA A 403 -13.46 -10.49 21.45
N ILE A 404 -13.07 -11.49 22.24
CA ILE A 404 -12.72 -11.41 23.67
C ILE A 404 -11.51 -12.32 23.93
N SER A 405 -10.84 -12.27 25.08
CA SER A 405 -9.75 -13.21 25.38
C SER A 405 -10.26 -14.62 25.70
N ARG A 406 -9.41 -15.62 25.58
CA ARG A 406 -9.72 -17.02 25.93
C ARG A 406 -10.16 -17.16 27.38
N ASP A 407 -9.51 -16.46 28.30
CA ASP A 407 -9.81 -16.50 29.72
C ASP A 407 -11.12 -15.78 30.03
N ALA A 408 -11.40 -14.65 29.37
CA ALA A 408 -12.70 -14.02 29.44
C ALA A 408 -13.80 -14.97 28.94
N PHE A 409 -13.56 -15.65 27.83
CA PHE A 409 -14.48 -16.66 27.31
C PHE A 409 -14.70 -17.79 28.31
N ASN A 410 -13.64 -18.38 28.86
CA ASN A 410 -13.74 -19.48 29.82
C ASN A 410 -14.41 -19.05 31.14
N SER A 411 -14.17 -17.83 31.60
CA SER A 411 -14.81 -17.26 32.80
C SER A 411 -16.32 -17.07 32.61
N LEU A 412 -16.72 -16.59 31.42
CA LEU A 412 -18.13 -16.47 31.03
C LEU A 412 -18.77 -17.85 30.73
N ALA A 413 -17.97 -18.87 30.42
CA ALA A 413 -18.35 -20.26 30.19
C ALA A 413 -18.46 -21.06 31.49
N THR A 414 -19.31 -20.65 32.44
CA THR A 414 -19.53 -21.44 33.67
C THR A 414 -19.98 -22.87 33.33
N SER A 415 -19.51 -23.88 34.08
CA SER A 415 -19.63 -25.33 33.80
C SER A 415 -21.05 -25.84 33.43
N GLU A 416 -22.10 -25.12 33.85
CA GLU A 416 -23.50 -25.47 33.59
C GLU A 416 -24.05 -24.91 32.26
N ARG A 417 -23.41 -23.90 31.65
CA ARG A 417 -23.89 -23.23 30.44
C ARG A 417 -22.97 -23.53 29.24
N ARG A 418 -23.47 -24.31 28.28
CA ARG A 418 -22.79 -24.56 26.99
C ARG A 418 -22.79 -23.34 26.04
N LYS A 419 -23.55 -22.29 26.39
CA LYS A 419 -23.77 -21.06 25.61
C LYS A 419 -23.31 -19.84 26.40
N ILE A 420 -22.62 -18.93 25.72
CA ILE A 420 -22.12 -17.67 26.28
C ILE A 420 -22.75 -16.50 25.54
N LYS A 421 -23.18 -15.49 26.29
CA LYS A 421 -23.68 -14.24 25.70
C LYS A 421 -22.52 -13.33 25.32
N CYS A 422 -22.56 -12.75 24.13
CA CYS A 422 -21.58 -11.75 23.74
C CYS A 422 -21.71 -10.49 24.62
N PRO A 423 -20.61 -9.92 25.15
CA PRO A 423 -20.66 -8.67 25.92
C PRO A 423 -21.10 -7.45 25.12
N TYR A 424 -20.92 -7.51 23.80
CA TYR A 424 -21.19 -6.40 22.88
C TYR A 424 -22.55 -6.48 22.18
N CYS A 425 -23.17 -7.66 22.12
CA CYS A 425 -24.41 -7.84 21.37
C CYS A 425 -25.25 -9.01 21.94
N PRO A 426 -26.55 -9.09 21.62
CA PRO A 426 -27.44 -10.08 22.23
C PRO A 426 -27.28 -11.51 21.69
N LYS A 427 -26.26 -11.79 20.86
CA LYS A 427 -26.03 -13.10 20.25
C LYS A 427 -25.28 -14.04 21.20
N ASP A 428 -25.74 -15.29 21.26
CA ASP A 428 -25.13 -16.36 22.06
C ASP A 428 -24.19 -17.22 21.21
N THR A 429 -23.04 -17.58 21.76
CA THR A 429 -22.02 -18.43 21.14
C THR A 429 -21.85 -19.74 21.90
N ASN A 430 -21.84 -20.87 21.18
CA ASN A 430 -21.49 -22.18 21.74
C ASN A 430 -19.96 -22.38 21.81
N ARG A 431 -19.46 -23.22 22.72
CA ARG A 431 -18.01 -23.54 22.82
C ARG A 431 -17.40 -24.04 21.51
N ASP A 432 -18.14 -24.80 20.72
CA ASP A 432 -17.65 -25.38 19.46
C ASP A 432 -17.61 -24.39 18.29
N GLN A 433 -18.22 -23.20 18.44
CA GLN A 433 -18.30 -22.18 17.39
C GLN A 433 -17.23 -21.09 17.53
N VAL A 434 -16.35 -21.23 18.53
CA VAL A 434 -15.36 -20.21 18.89
C VAL A 434 -14.09 -20.47 18.12
N MET A 435 -13.59 -19.43 17.46
CA MET A 435 -12.36 -19.52 16.69
C MET A 435 -11.27 -18.73 17.41
N THR A 436 -10.12 -19.37 17.67
CA THR A 436 -8.93 -18.64 18.13
C THR A 436 -8.50 -17.68 17.04
N LEU A 437 -8.22 -16.44 17.42
CA LEU A 437 -7.55 -15.47 16.56
C LEU A 437 -6.05 -15.52 16.88
N TYR A 438 -5.24 -15.63 15.84
CA TYR A 438 -3.80 -15.44 15.91
C TYR A 438 -3.51 -14.18 15.11
N PHE A 439 -2.81 -13.23 15.73
CA PHE A 439 -2.43 -11.94 15.16
C PHE A 439 -1.00 -11.95 14.66
#